data_AF-A0A015IW98-F1
#
_entry.id   AF-A0A015IW98-F1
#
_cell.length_a   1.000
_cell.length_b   1.000
_cell.length_c   1.000
_cell.angle_alpha   90.00
_cell.angle_beta   90.00
_cell.angle_gamma   90.00
#
_symmetry.space_group_name_H-M   'P 1'
#
loop_
_entity.id
_entity.type
_entity.pdbx_description
1 polymer ?
#
loop_
_entity_poly.entity_id
_entity_poly.type
_entity_poly.pdbx_seq_one_letter_code
_entity_poly.pdbx_strand_id
1 'polypeptide(L)'
;MEKEIFRLKETIDKSIVIFLEKDGDVCWKNYIGRETKKTEKSSYPTLKKDEYLDMVKMFEENQSVYKDTKRYSRVKVKNDNSSWRKVFKEVEKWRKT
;
A
#
# COMPACT_ATOMS: atom_id res chain seq x y z
N MET A 1 8.96 20.75 -13.23
CA MET A 1 8.97 19.39 -13.80
C MET A 1 7.76 18.68 -13.25
N GLU A 2 6.76 18.37 -14.08
CA GLU A 2 5.65 17.53 -13.62
C GLU A 2 6.23 16.19 -13.21
N LYS A 3 6.09 15.83 -11.93
CA LYS A 3 6.47 14.51 -11.43
C LYS A 3 5.79 13.46 -12.32
N GLU A 4 6.52 12.43 -12.73
CA GLU A 4 6.01 11.37 -13.63
C GLU A 4 4.68 10.75 -13.17
N ILE A 5 4.45 10.74 -11.86
CA ILE A 5 3.20 10.33 -11.22
C ILE A 5 1.96 11.13 -11.67
N PHE A 6 2.11 12.39 -12.08
CA PHE A 6 1.02 13.22 -12.60
C PHE A 6 0.58 12.78 -14.00
N ARG A 7 1.41 12.06 -14.78
CA ARG A 7 0.99 11.48 -16.06
C ARG A 7 -0.17 10.49 -15.90
N LEU A 8 -0.26 9.85 -14.73
CA LEU A 8 -1.32 8.89 -14.40
C LEU A 8 -2.43 9.51 -13.53
N LYS A 9 -2.42 10.83 -13.30
CA LYS A 9 -3.35 11.49 -12.36
C LYS A 9 -4.80 11.23 -12.71
N GLU A 10 -5.16 11.25 -14.00
CA GLU A 10 -6.52 10.97 -14.46
C GLU A 10 -6.97 9.55 -14.10
N THR A 11 -6.11 8.55 -14.33
CA THR A 11 -6.38 7.15 -13.97
C THR A 11 -6.52 7.00 -12.46
N ILE A 12 -5.64 7.66 -11.70
CA ILE A 12 -5.64 7.67 -10.24
C ILE A 12 -6.95 8.30 -9.72
N ASP A 13 -7.40 9.42 -10.29
CA ASP A 13 -8.63 10.11 -9.88
C ASP A 13 -9.91 9.32 -10.15
N LYS A 14 -9.90 8.46 -11.18
CA LYS A 14 -10.98 7.53 -11.49
C LYS A 14 -10.95 6.28 -10.61
N SER A 15 -9.80 5.99 -10.00
CA SER A 15 -9.56 4.79 -9.19
C SER A 15 -10.00 4.96 -7.74
N ILE A 16 -10.21 3.83 -7.06
CA ILE A 16 -10.38 3.80 -5.61
C ILE A 16 -9.01 3.52 -5.00
N VAL A 17 -8.52 4.45 -4.18
CA VAL A 17 -7.21 4.30 -3.55
C VAL A 17 -7.38 3.98 -2.07
N ILE A 18 -7.00 2.75 -1.67
CA ILE A 18 -7.08 2.29 -0.29
C ILE A 18 -5.68 2.03 0.25
N PHE A 19 -5.26 2.83 1.23
CA PHE A 19 -4.00 2.64 1.93
C PHE A 19 -4.21 1.70 3.12
N LEU A 20 -3.48 0.59 3.11
CA LEU A 20 -3.46 -0.37 4.20
C LEU A 20 -2.29 -0.07 5.12
N GLU A 21 -2.57 0.35 6.34
CA GLU A 21 -1.53 0.70 7.30
C GLU A 21 -1.32 -0.42 8.30
N LYS A 22 -0.06 -0.72 8.61
CA LYS A 22 0.30 -1.56 9.74
C LYS A 22 1.14 -0.78 10.73
N ASP A 23 0.98 -1.11 12.00
CA ASP A 23 1.77 -0.52 13.06
C ASP A 23 3.18 -1.15 13.15
N GLY A 24 4.22 -0.32 13.23
CA GLY A 24 5.60 -0.71 13.52
C GLY A 24 6.27 -1.64 12.50
N ASP A 25 7.25 -2.43 12.96
CA ASP A 25 8.10 -3.31 12.13
C ASP A 25 7.38 -4.53 11.52
N VAL A 26 6.06 -4.61 11.66
CA VAL A 26 5.24 -5.75 11.21
C VAL A 26 5.32 -5.93 9.70
N CYS A 27 5.43 -4.84 8.93
CA CYS A 27 5.58 -4.88 7.48
C CYS A 27 6.88 -5.59 7.05
N TRP A 28 8.02 -5.18 7.63
CA TRP A 28 9.32 -5.81 7.38
C TRP A 28 9.32 -7.29 7.77
N LYS A 29 8.82 -7.62 8.98
CA LYS A 29 8.76 -9.01 9.47
C LYS A 29 7.95 -9.92 8.55
N ASN A 30 6.82 -9.44 8.04
CA ASN A 30 6.00 -10.18 7.08
C ASN A 30 6.71 -10.34 5.74
N TYR A 31 7.36 -9.29 5.24
CA TYR A 31 8.12 -9.33 3.98
C TYR A 31 9.25 -10.36 4.05
N ILE A 32 10.16 -10.23 5.02
CA ILE A 32 11.32 -11.12 5.12
C ILE A 32 10.90 -12.55 5.45
N GLY A 33 9.86 -12.72 6.29
CA GLY A 33 9.31 -14.04 6.60
C GLY A 33 8.70 -14.71 5.37
N ARG A 34 8.10 -13.95 4.45
CA ARG A 34 7.61 -14.47 3.18
C ARG A 34 8.77 -14.87 2.27
N GLU A 35 9.76 -13.99 2.08
CA GLU A 35 10.87 -14.26 1.16
C GLU A 35 11.75 -15.43 1.62
N THR A 36 11.93 -15.61 2.92
CA THR A 36 12.74 -16.71 3.49
C THR A 36 12.01 -18.06 3.53
N LYS A 37 10.67 -18.07 3.58
CA LYS A 37 9.87 -19.31 3.62
C LYS A 37 9.48 -19.84 2.23
N LYS A 38 9.73 -19.09 1.16
CA LYS A 38 9.43 -19.54 -0.20
C LYS A 38 10.33 -20.72 -0.57
N THR A 39 9.71 -21.76 -1.12
CA THR A 39 10.40 -22.88 -1.76
C THR A 39 10.99 -22.50 -3.12
N GLU A 40 10.34 -21.56 -3.82
CA GLU A 40 10.77 -21.07 -5.12
C GLU A 40 11.46 -19.71 -4.99
N LYS A 41 12.62 -19.55 -5.66
CA LYS A 41 13.32 -18.26 -5.71
C LYS A 41 12.54 -17.29 -6.57
N SER A 42 12.34 -16.07 -6.07
CA SER A 42 11.83 -14.96 -6.87
C SER A 42 12.83 -14.58 -7.96
N SER A 43 12.32 -14.05 -9.07
CA SER A 43 13.13 -13.49 -10.16
C SER A 43 13.96 -12.26 -9.75
N TYR A 44 13.67 -11.70 -8.57
CA TYR A 44 14.36 -10.56 -7.99
C TYR A 44 15.02 -10.96 -6.66
N PRO A 45 16.17 -10.35 -6.31
CA PRO A 45 16.80 -10.56 -5.02
C PRO A 45 15.90 -10.05 -3.87
N THR A 46 16.00 -10.69 -2.72
CA THR A 46 15.37 -10.20 -1.49
C THR A 46 16.02 -8.89 -1.07
N LEU A 47 15.19 -7.88 -0.79
CA LEU A 47 15.64 -6.57 -0.32
C LEU A 47 16.28 -6.67 1.06
N LYS A 48 17.32 -5.87 1.28
CA LYS A 48 17.85 -5.61 2.61
C LYS A 48 16.87 -4.76 3.41
N LYS A 49 17.01 -4.76 4.73
CA LYS A 49 16.12 -4.02 5.64
C LYS A 49 16.06 -2.54 5.29
N ASP A 50 17.23 -1.92 5.08
CA ASP A 50 17.31 -0.48 4.81
C ASP A 50 16.67 -0.13 3.46
N GLU A 51 16.91 -0.92 2.42
CA GLU A 51 16.27 -0.75 1.10
C GLU A 51 14.74 -0.85 1.18
N TYR A 52 14.23 -1.80 1.98
CA TYR A 52 12.80 -1.95 2.21
C TYR A 52 12.22 -0.75 2.96
N LEU A 53 12.91 -0.28 4.01
CA LEU A 53 12.47 0.87 4.80
C LEU A 53 12.52 2.17 4.00
N ASP A 54 13.54 2.35 3.16
CA ASP A 54 13.62 3.48 2.24
C ASP A 54 12.47 3.48 1.24
N MET A 55 12.12 2.32 0.70
CA MET A 55 10.93 2.18 -0.16
C MET A 55 9.64 2.54 0.59
N VAL A 56 9.47 2.09 1.84
CA VAL A 56 8.30 2.44 2.67
C VAL A 56 8.25 3.94 2.92
N LYS A 57 9.39 4.55 3.26
CA LYS A 57 9.51 5.99 3.49
C LYS A 57 9.17 6.80 2.24
N MET A 58 9.72 6.43 1.08
CA MET A 58 9.40 7.07 -0.19
C MET A 58 7.91 6.97 -0.51
N PHE A 59 7.28 5.84 -0.21
CA PHE A 59 5.84 5.68 -0.40
C PHE A 59 5.05 6.63 0.50
N GLU A 60 5.38 6.69 1.80
CA GLU A 60 4.74 7.57 2.79
C GLU A 60 4.87 9.06 2.44
N GLU A 61 6.07 9.50 2.04
CA GLU A 61 6.35 10.89 1.64
C GLU A 61 5.53 11.32 0.41
N ASN A 62 5.25 10.38 -0.50
CA ASN A 62 4.47 10.63 -1.71
C ASN A 62 2.98 10.30 -1.54
N GLN A 63 2.50 9.89 -0.36
CA GLN A 63 1.08 9.63 -0.12
C GLN A 63 0.19 10.85 -0.35
N SER A 64 0.72 12.05 -0.15
CA SER A 64 0.00 13.31 -0.36
C SER A 64 -0.59 13.44 -1.77
N VAL A 65 0.06 12.86 -2.78
CA VAL A 65 -0.40 12.86 -4.18
C VAL A 65 -1.80 12.26 -4.34
N TYR A 66 -2.18 11.35 -3.44
CA TYR A 66 -3.45 10.64 -3.50
C TYR A 66 -4.54 11.29 -2.63
N LYS A 67 -4.20 12.22 -1.74
CA LYS A 67 -5.18 12.85 -0.83
C LYS A 67 -6.22 13.69 -1.55
N ASP A 68 -5.82 14.29 -2.67
CA ASP A 68 -6.70 15.13 -3.50
C ASP A 68 -7.60 14.29 -4.43
N THR A 69 -7.47 12.97 -4.41
CA THR A 69 -8.32 12.08 -5.20
C THR A 69 -9.69 11.97 -4.53
N LYS A 70 -10.77 12.04 -5.32
CA LYS A 70 -12.15 12.01 -4.79
C LYS A 70 -12.51 10.70 -4.06
N ARG A 71 -11.74 9.63 -4.29
CA ARG A 71 -12.00 8.26 -3.85
C ARG A 71 -10.83 7.68 -3.03
N TYR A 72 -10.39 8.44 -2.03
CA TYR A 72 -9.31 8.09 -1.12
C TYR A 72 -9.82 7.58 0.24
N SER A 73 -9.29 6.45 0.71
CA SER A 73 -9.50 5.94 2.08
C SER A 73 -8.19 5.42 2.68
N ARG A 74 -7.97 5.69 3.97
CA ARG A 74 -6.84 5.16 4.77
C ARG A 74 -7.38 4.24 5.85
N VAL A 75 -6.96 2.97 5.84
CA VAL A 75 -7.49 1.94 6.72
C VAL A 75 -6.34 1.26 7.48
N LYS A 76 -6.36 1.39 8.81
CA LYS A 76 -5.45 0.65 9.68
C LYS A 76 -5.84 -0.82 9.73
N VAL A 77 -4.88 -1.71 9.49
CA VAL A 77 -5.08 -3.15 9.45
C VAL A 77 -4.13 -3.88 10.39
N LYS A 78 -4.70 -4.77 11.20
CA LYS A 78 -3.94 -5.67 12.09
C LYS A 78 -3.72 -7.06 11.48
N ASN A 79 -4.14 -7.26 10.24
CA ASN A 79 -4.20 -8.56 9.56
C ASN A 79 -5.13 -9.58 10.24
N ASP A 80 -6.25 -9.10 10.79
CA ASP A 80 -7.34 -9.93 11.34
C ASP A 80 -8.62 -9.80 10.50
N ASN A 81 -9.58 -10.71 10.70
CA ASN A 81 -10.86 -10.70 9.98
C ASN A 81 -11.62 -9.38 10.14
N SER A 82 -11.50 -8.73 11.31
CA SER A 82 -12.18 -7.45 11.57
C SER A 82 -11.64 -6.33 10.68
N SER A 83 -10.31 -6.29 10.51
CA SER A 83 -9.57 -5.33 9.70
C SER A 83 -9.92 -5.53 8.22
N TRP A 84 -9.93 -6.77 7.75
CA TRP A 84 -10.30 -7.09 6.38
C TRP A 84 -11.77 -6.79 6.08
N ARG A 85 -12.68 -6.98 7.04
CA ARG A 85 -14.08 -6.56 6.89
C ARG A 85 -14.22 -5.05 6.77
N LYS A 86 -13.37 -4.25 7.44
CA LYS A 86 -13.34 -2.78 7.27
C LYS A 86 -12.87 -2.39 5.88
N VAL A 87 -11.79 -3.01 5.39
CA VAL A 87 -11.30 -2.80 4.01
C VAL A 87 -12.38 -3.11 2.99
N PHE A 88 -13.07 -4.24 3.13
CA PHE A 88 -14.15 -4.64 2.22
C PHE A 88 -15.29 -3.61 2.19
N LYS A 89 -15.73 -3.14 3.37
CA LYS A 89 -16.77 -2.10 3.47
C LYS A 89 -16.38 -0.79 2.77
N GLU A 90 -15.10 -0.38 2.86
CA GLU A 90 -14.60 0.79 2.14
C GLU A 90 -14.67 0.59 0.62
N VAL A 91 -14.31 -0.60 0.12
CA VAL A 91 -14.47 -0.94 -1.31
C VAL A 91 -15.94 -0.88 -1.73
N GLU A 92 -16.85 -1.45 -0.92
CA GLU A 92 -18.29 -1.43 -1.22
C GLU A 92 -18.89 -0.02 -1.24
N LYS A 93 -18.46 0.85 -0.33
CA LYS A 93 -18.88 2.26 -0.29
C LYS A 93 -18.62 2.93 -1.63
N TRP A 94 -17.40 2.80 -2.15
CA TRP A 94 -17.00 3.45 -3.39
C TRP A 94 -17.63 2.80 -4.65
N ARG A 95 -17.98 1.51 -4.61
CA ARG A 95 -18.71 0.86 -5.71
C ARG A 95 -20.14 1.38 -5.90
N LYS A 96 -20.75 1.94 -4.85
CA LYS A 96 -22.11 2.48 -4.88
C LYS A 96 -22.19 3.96 -5.30
N THR A 97 -21.04 4.61 -5.57
CA THR A 97 -20.92 6.05 -5.85
C THR A 97 -20.49 6.31 -7.28
#